data_AF-X6M083-F1
#
_entry.id   AF-X6M083-F1
#
_cell.length_a   1.000
_cell.length_b   1.000
_cell.length_c   1.000
_cell.angle_alpha   90.00
_cell.angle_beta   90.00
_cell.angle_gamma   90.00
#
_symmetry.space_group_name_H-M   'P 1'
#
loop_
_entity.id
_entity.type
_entity.pdbx_description
1 polymer ?
#
loop_
_entity_poly.entity_id
_entity_poly.type
_entity_poly.pdbx_seq_one_letter_code
_entity_poly.pdbx_strand_id
1 'polypeptide(L)'
;MVTGRNASCKNVDKVLEELSDGCDICLEMRDVTPLLLIENGDQYYVNVRGIIDRLRLLDVQTLVQSRFGVECARLFKVIIDFKYIGERQLGEICLMNLNEVRQCLYTMMNENYLEVQEIPRSVDRDPHRTYYAWYVPWIALHEKVLCSMYNCLGNLLERKQLILTKQEELSTQLPTSKSKAGQRENLDAQLQMANNALAKVQVAITKLLHQIMLHRDF
;
A
#
# COMPACT_ATOMS: atom_id res chain seq x y z
N MET A 1 10.06 -7.08 54.53
CA MET A 1 9.03 -6.21 53.91
C MET A 1 9.56 -5.76 52.56
N VAL A 2 9.24 -6.48 51.47
CA VAL A 2 9.49 -6.01 50.10
C VAL A 2 8.21 -6.30 49.32
N THR A 3 7.24 -5.39 49.46
CA THR A 3 5.99 -5.40 48.71
C THR A 3 5.89 -4.04 48.04
N GLY A 4 6.08 -3.99 46.72
CA GLY A 4 5.93 -2.72 45.99
C GLY A 4 6.38 -2.70 44.52
N ARG A 5 6.48 -3.83 43.80
CA ARG A 5 6.89 -3.84 42.38
C ARG A 5 5.84 -4.36 41.38
N ASN A 6 4.66 -4.80 41.81
CA ASN A 6 3.78 -5.61 40.95
C ASN A 6 2.52 -4.90 40.40
N ALA A 7 2.46 -3.56 40.40
CA ALA A 7 1.32 -2.81 39.88
C ALA A 7 1.59 -2.10 38.53
N SER A 8 2.82 -1.63 38.27
CA SER A 8 3.14 -0.85 37.05
C SER A 8 3.38 -1.73 35.82
N CYS A 9 4.15 -2.83 35.95
CA CYS A 9 4.46 -3.74 34.83
C CYS A 9 3.20 -4.35 34.20
N LYS A 10 2.15 -4.58 34.99
CA LYS A 10 0.87 -5.14 34.50
C LYS A 10 0.16 -4.24 33.50
N ASN A 11 0.41 -2.93 33.49
CA ASN A 11 -0.24 -2.02 32.54
C ASN A 11 0.48 -2.05 31.19
N VAL A 12 1.81 -2.14 31.19
CA VAL A 12 2.60 -2.26 29.95
C VAL A 12 2.46 -3.66 29.37
N ASP A 13 2.50 -4.71 30.18
CA ASP A 13 2.30 -6.09 29.72
C ASP A 13 0.90 -6.27 29.11
N LYS A 14 -0.15 -5.63 29.69
CA LYS A 14 -1.49 -5.60 29.10
C LYS A 14 -1.54 -4.81 27.79
N VAL A 15 -0.94 -3.63 27.74
CA VAL A 15 -0.91 -2.82 26.50
C VAL A 15 -0.10 -3.54 25.42
N LEU A 16 0.98 -4.23 25.78
CA LEU A 16 1.76 -5.06 24.87
C LEU A 16 1.03 -6.34 24.47
N GLU A 17 0.26 -6.98 25.36
CA GLU A 17 -0.63 -8.10 25.03
C GLU A 17 -1.74 -7.65 24.07
N GLU A 18 -2.43 -6.54 24.36
CA GLU A 18 -3.43 -5.91 23.49
C GLU A 18 -2.84 -5.52 22.12
N LEU A 19 -1.56 -5.08 22.07
CA LEU A 19 -0.82 -4.83 20.83
C LEU A 19 -0.30 -6.12 20.16
N SER A 20 -0.16 -7.22 20.90
CA SER A 20 0.37 -8.50 20.41
C SER A 20 -0.72 -9.42 19.86
N ASP A 21 -1.96 -9.26 20.35
CA ASP A 21 -3.11 -10.14 20.13
C ASP A 21 -3.64 -10.18 18.69
N GLY A 22 -3.00 -9.46 17.76
CA GLY A 22 -3.28 -9.62 16.32
C GLY A 22 -4.68 -9.20 15.88
N CYS A 23 -5.48 -8.61 16.79
CA CYS A 23 -6.69 -7.90 16.42
C CYS A 23 -6.29 -6.56 15.81
N ASP A 24 -6.42 -6.47 14.48
CA ASP A 24 -6.53 -5.26 13.67
C ASP A 24 -5.98 -3.95 14.30
N ILE A 25 -4.66 -3.89 14.49
CA ILE A 25 -3.98 -2.72 15.09
C ILE A 25 -4.14 -1.47 14.21
N CYS A 26 -4.47 -1.65 12.93
CA CYS A 26 -4.87 -0.56 12.03
C CYS A 26 -6.17 0.16 12.46
N LEU A 27 -6.99 -0.45 13.33
CA LEU A 27 -8.38 -0.06 13.56
C LEU A 27 -8.68 0.45 14.99
N GLU A 28 -7.79 0.27 15.98
CA GLU A 28 -8.07 0.65 17.38
C GLU A 28 -7.20 1.79 17.94
N MET A 29 -6.01 2.04 17.39
CA MET A 29 -5.15 3.13 17.84
C MET A 29 -5.17 4.32 16.86
N ARG A 30 -6.28 5.08 16.94
CA ARG A 30 -6.59 6.18 16.03
C ARG A 30 -5.71 7.43 16.23
N ASP A 31 -5.08 7.62 17.41
CA ASP A 31 -4.42 8.91 17.74
C ASP A 31 -3.10 8.81 18.52
N VAL A 32 -2.51 7.63 18.68
CA VAL A 32 -1.18 7.53 19.27
C VAL A 32 -0.33 6.71 18.32
N THR A 33 0.57 7.37 17.60
CA THR A 33 1.84 6.73 17.25
C THR A 33 2.75 6.95 18.45
N PRO A 34 2.76 6.09 19.47
CA PRO A 34 3.91 6.09 20.35
C PRO A 34 4.99 5.38 19.55
N LEU A 35 5.61 6.12 18.61
CA LEU A 35 6.96 5.81 18.13
C LEU A 35 7.87 5.54 19.34
N LEU A 36 7.55 6.18 20.48
CA LEU A 36 8.14 5.98 21.78
C LEU A 36 7.03 5.87 22.84
N LEU A 37 6.89 4.71 23.46
CA LEU A 37 6.21 4.56 24.75
C LEU A 37 7.23 4.97 25.82
N ILE A 38 6.93 6.04 26.56
CA ILE A 38 7.78 6.50 27.67
C ILE A 38 7.27 5.82 28.93
N GLU A 39 8.13 5.05 29.60
CA GLU A 39 7.89 4.66 30.99
C GLU A 39 8.83 5.47 31.87
N ASN A 40 8.26 6.35 32.71
CA ASN A 40 8.90 7.07 33.80
C ASN A 40 10.35 7.51 33.53
N GLY A 41 10.54 8.44 32.57
CA GLY A 41 11.73 9.29 32.45
C GLY A 41 13.05 8.64 32.01
N ASP A 42 13.20 7.31 32.07
CA ASP A 42 14.49 6.63 31.80
C ASP A 42 14.38 5.44 30.82
N GLN A 43 13.17 5.04 30.39
CA GLN A 43 12.99 3.96 29.43
C GLN A 43 12.07 4.35 28.27
N TYR A 44 12.51 4.02 27.05
CA TYR A 44 11.80 4.27 25.81
C TYR A 44 11.57 2.93 25.08
N TYR A 45 10.32 2.63 24.74
CA TYR A 45 9.99 1.47 23.91
C TYR A 45 9.47 1.91 22.56
N VAL A 46 9.88 1.24 21.49
CA VAL A 46 9.42 1.52 20.13
C VAL A 46 8.38 0.47 19.74
N ASN A 47 7.16 0.89 19.41
CA ASN A 47 6.15 -0.01 18.85
C ASN A 47 6.43 -0.28 17.37
N VAL A 48 7.33 -1.22 17.09
CA VAL A 48 7.72 -1.59 15.73
C VAL A 48 6.52 -2.12 14.92
N ARG A 49 5.63 -2.89 15.55
CA ARG A 49 4.46 -3.47 14.88
C ARG A 49 3.48 -2.39 14.41
N GLY A 50 3.12 -1.46 15.30
CA GLY A 50 2.25 -0.34 14.95
C GLY A 50 2.86 0.58 13.88
N ILE A 51 4.19 0.74 13.89
CA ILE A 51 4.90 1.47 12.83
C ILE A 51 4.76 0.77 11.49
N ILE A 52 4.94 -0.55 11.44
CA ILE A 52 4.85 -1.32 10.19
C ILE A 52 3.42 -1.30 9.64
N ASP A 53 2.42 -1.51 10.49
CA ASP A 53 1.02 -1.45 10.08
C ASP A 53 0.65 -0.07 9.54
N ARG A 54 1.18 0.99 10.16
CA ARG A 54 1.01 2.36 9.67
C ARG A 54 1.73 2.58 8.33
N LEU A 55 2.94 2.06 8.15
CA LEU A 55 3.68 2.16 6.88
C LEU A 55 2.92 1.44 5.76
N ARG A 56 2.39 0.24 6.02
CA ARG A 56 1.53 -0.49 5.07
C ARG A 56 0.30 0.31 4.67
N LEU A 57 -0.34 0.95 5.64
CA LEU A 57 -1.50 1.79 5.39
C LEU A 57 -1.16 2.99 4.50
N LEU A 58 -0.04 3.67 4.78
CA LEU A 58 0.44 4.81 3.98
C LEU A 58 0.82 4.39 2.56
N ASP A 59 1.45 3.23 2.40
CA ASP A 59 1.80 2.68 1.10
C ASP A 59 0.55 2.38 0.26
N VAL A 60 -0.46 1.73 0.85
CA VAL A 60 -1.74 1.48 0.17
C VAL A 60 -2.47 2.78 -0.18
N GLN A 61 -2.46 3.78 0.71
CA GLN A 61 -3.03 5.10 0.42
C GLN A 61 -2.32 5.79 -0.77
N THR A 62 -0.99 5.69 -0.83
CA THR A 62 -0.18 6.24 -1.92
C THR A 62 -0.45 5.51 -3.24
N LEU A 63 -0.67 4.19 -3.18
CA LEU A 63 -1.04 3.38 -4.34
C LEU A 63 -2.43 3.77 -4.87
N VAL A 64 -3.40 3.93 -3.97
CA VAL A 64 -4.75 4.42 -4.30
C VAL A 64 -4.68 5.81 -4.94
N GLN A 65 -3.91 6.73 -4.37
CA GLN A 65 -3.73 8.08 -4.90
C GLN A 65 -3.12 8.06 -6.30
N SER A 66 -2.12 7.23 -6.53
CA SER A 66 -1.44 7.12 -7.83
C SER A 66 -2.35 6.50 -8.90
N ARG A 67 -3.28 5.63 -8.51
CA ARG A 67 -4.16 4.90 -9.44
C ARG A 67 -5.49 5.62 -9.73
N PHE A 68 -6.14 6.15 -8.70
CA PHE A 68 -7.49 6.72 -8.79
C PHE A 68 -7.51 8.25 -8.64
N GLY A 69 -6.38 8.86 -8.28
CA GLY A 69 -6.25 10.29 -8.07
C GLY A 69 -6.51 10.75 -6.64
N VAL A 70 -6.37 12.05 -6.41
CA VAL A 70 -6.37 12.67 -5.08
C VAL A 70 -7.75 12.64 -4.42
N GLU A 71 -8.82 12.85 -5.19
CA GLU A 71 -10.19 12.87 -4.65
C GLU A 71 -10.60 11.49 -4.10
N CYS A 72 -10.35 10.42 -4.86
CA CYS A 72 -10.66 9.06 -4.38
C CYS A 72 -9.74 8.63 -3.21
N ALA A 73 -8.49 9.10 -3.16
CA ALA A 73 -7.62 8.86 -2.01
C ALA A 73 -8.13 9.54 -0.73
N ARG A 74 -8.74 10.72 -0.84
CA ARG A 74 -9.38 11.40 0.30
C ARG A 74 -10.55 10.57 0.84
N LEU A 75 -11.42 10.09 -0.04
CA LEU A 75 -12.53 9.20 0.34
C LEU A 75 -12.01 7.93 1.01
N PHE A 76 -11.02 7.28 0.43
CA PHE A 76 -10.42 6.06 0.97
C PHE A 76 -9.89 6.26 2.40
N LYS A 77 -9.19 7.37 2.65
CA LYS A 77 -8.71 7.74 4.00
C LYS A 77 -9.87 7.87 4.99
N VAL A 78 -10.94 8.58 4.62
CA VAL A 78 -12.11 8.74 5.48
C VAL A 78 -12.80 7.39 5.77
N ILE A 79 -12.91 6.50 4.78
CA ILE A 79 -13.52 5.17 4.98
C ILE A 79 -12.71 4.35 5.98
N ILE A 80 -11.37 4.36 5.87
CA ILE A 80 -10.49 3.71 6.85
C ILE A 80 -10.70 4.29 8.25
N ASP A 81 -10.76 5.62 8.35
CA ASP A 81 -10.91 6.29 9.63
C ASP A 81 -12.23 5.92 10.31
N PHE A 82 -13.36 5.80 9.60
CA PHE A 82 -14.69 5.53 10.20
C PHE A 82 -15.11 4.04 10.27
N LYS A 83 -14.35 3.11 9.68
CA LYS A 83 -14.66 1.67 9.48
C LYS A 83 -15.86 1.40 8.56
N TYR A 84 -17.04 1.91 8.90
CA TYR A 84 -18.28 1.76 8.16
C TYR A 84 -18.93 3.13 7.97
N ILE A 85 -19.15 3.53 6.72
CA ILE A 85 -19.67 4.88 6.44
C ILE A 85 -20.65 4.89 5.27
N GLY A 86 -21.68 5.71 5.36
CA GLY A 86 -22.67 5.89 4.30
C GLY A 86 -22.22 6.88 3.23
N GLU A 87 -22.74 6.75 2.02
CA GLU A 87 -22.39 7.62 0.89
C GLU A 87 -22.68 9.10 1.17
N ARG A 88 -23.81 9.41 1.81
CA ARG A 88 -24.16 10.80 2.16
C ARG A 88 -23.18 11.43 3.12
N GLN A 89 -22.79 10.67 4.15
CA GLN A 89 -21.80 11.11 5.14
C GLN A 89 -20.42 11.30 4.51
N LEU A 90 -20.02 10.44 3.58
CA LEU A 90 -18.79 10.59 2.82
C LEU A 90 -18.74 11.90 2.04
N GLY A 91 -19.83 12.26 1.36
CA GLY A 91 -19.93 13.54 0.64
C GLY A 91 -19.82 14.76 1.57
N GLU A 92 -20.49 14.71 2.72
CA GLU A 92 -20.45 15.78 3.73
C GLU A 92 -19.06 15.95 4.35
N ILE A 93 -18.35 14.85 4.68
CA ILE A 93 -17.01 14.90 5.30
C ILE A 93 -15.92 15.27 4.28
N CYS A 94 -15.99 14.75 3.05
CA CYS A 94 -14.97 15.00 2.04
C CYS A 94 -15.14 16.33 1.28
N LEU A 95 -16.25 17.03 1.55
CA LEU A 95 -16.67 18.24 0.83
C LEU A 95 -16.73 18.01 -0.69
N MET A 96 -17.28 16.87 -1.09
CA MET A 96 -17.41 16.45 -2.49
C MET A 96 -18.88 16.30 -2.88
N ASN A 97 -19.16 16.51 -4.17
CA ASN A 97 -20.50 16.26 -4.69
C ASN A 97 -20.83 14.75 -4.64
N LEU A 98 -22.08 14.40 -4.32
CA LEU A 98 -22.51 12.99 -4.25
C LEU A 98 -22.27 12.22 -5.55
N ASN A 99 -22.39 12.89 -6.70
CA ASN A 99 -22.12 12.26 -8.00
C ASN A 99 -20.65 11.86 -8.16
N GLU A 100 -19.72 12.71 -7.75
CA GLU A 100 -18.27 12.43 -7.80
C GLU A 100 -17.90 11.34 -6.79
N VAL A 101 -18.50 11.38 -5.59
CA VAL A 101 -18.33 10.34 -4.57
C VAL A 101 -18.75 8.98 -5.11
N ARG A 102 -19.94 8.87 -5.72
CA ARG A 102 -20.40 7.62 -6.35
C ARG A 102 -19.43 7.12 -7.42
N GLN A 103 -18.96 8.02 -8.29
CA GLN A 103 -18.01 7.64 -9.33
C GLN A 103 -16.72 7.05 -8.73
N CYS A 104 -16.13 7.70 -7.72
CA CYS A 104 -14.95 7.16 -7.03
C CYS A 104 -15.26 5.82 -6.36
N LEU A 105 -16.36 5.71 -5.59
CA LEU A 105 -16.72 4.50 -4.86
C LEU A 105 -16.91 3.30 -5.78
N TYR A 106 -17.68 3.46 -6.86
CA TYR A 106 -17.90 2.37 -7.82
C TYR A 106 -16.63 2.00 -8.58
N THR A 107 -15.78 2.97 -8.91
CA THR A 107 -14.48 2.69 -9.56
C THR A 107 -13.57 1.87 -8.65
N MET A 108 -13.52 2.20 -7.36
CA MET A 108 -12.74 1.46 -6.37
C MET A 108 -13.35 0.09 -6.03
N MET A 109 -14.68 -0.02 -6.03
CA MET A 109 -15.41 -1.28 -5.82
C MET A 109 -15.18 -2.27 -6.96
N ASN A 110 -15.24 -1.81 -8.23
CA ASN A 110 -14.94 -2.65 -9.40
C ASN A 110 -13.52 -3.23 -9.35
N GLU A 111 -12.62 -2.51 -8.70
CA GLU A 111 -11.24 -2.89 -8.47
C GLU A 111 -11.06 -3.59 -7.11
N ASN A 112 -12.12 -4.04 -6.44
CA ASN A 112 -12.11 -4.73 -5.14
C ASN A 112 -11.27 -4.03 -4.05
N TYR A 113 -11.20 -2.70 -4.07
CA TYR A 113 -10.61 -1.93 -2.96
C TYR A 113 -11.61 -1.66 -1.84
N LEU A 114 -12.90 -1.67 -2.18
CA LEU A 114 -14.00 -1.36 -1.28
C LEU A 114 -15.10 -2.39 -1.44
N GLU A 115 -15.81 -2.65 -0.35
CA GLU A 115 -17.01 -3.48 -0.33
C GLU A 115 -18.17 -2.73 0.33
N VAL A 116 -19.38 -3.17 0.00
CA VAL A 116 -20.63 -2.62 0.55
C VAL A 116 -21.22 -3.64 1.51
N GLN A 117 -21.38 -3.23 2.77
CA GLN A 117 -22.11 -3.99 3.76
C GLN A 117 -23.57 -3.53 3.79
N GLU A 118 -24.48 -4.48 3.59
CA GLU A 118 -25.91 -4.28 3.83
C GLU A 118 -26.21 -4.47 5.31
N ILE A 119 -26.77 -3.44 5.93
CA ILE A 119 -27.22 -3.44 7.32
C ILE A 119 -28.76 -3.37 7.31
N PRO A 120 -29.46 -4.51 7.48
CA PRO A 120 -30.92 -4.54 7.46
C PRO A 120 -31.48 -3.88 8.73
N ARG A 121 -32.40 -2.93 8.58
CA ARG A 121 -33.13 -2.34 9.73
C ARG A 121 -34.41 -3.10 10.09
N SER A 122 -34.89 -3.95 9.18
CA SER A 122 -36.07 -4.81 9.38
C SER A 122 -35.73 -6.26 9.05
N VAL A 123 -36.47 -7.21 9.63
CA VAL A 123 -36.31 -8.65 9.40
C VAL A 123 -36.52 -9.03 7.93
N ASP A 124 -37.36 -8.28 7.22
CA ASP A 124 -37.74 -8.53 5.83
C ASP A 124 -36.66 -8.17 4.80
N ARG A 125 -35.50 -7.63 5.23
CA ARG A 125 -34.38 -7.18 4.37
C ARG A 125 -34.83 -6.35 3.15
N ASP A 126 -35.86 -5.53 3.33
CA ASP A 126 -36.37 -4.62 2.29
C ASP A 126 -35.29 -3.60 1.91
N PRO A 127 -34.86 -3.52 0.62
CA PRO A 127 -33.87 -2.55 0.15
C PRO A 127 -34.16 -1.10 0.52
N HIS A 128 -35.44 -0.71 0.63
CA HIS A 128 -35.82 0.65 1.03
C HIS A 128 -35.51 0.96 2.51
N ARG A 129 -35.41 -0.07 3.34
CA ARG A 129 -35.10 0.03 4.78
C ARG A 129 -33.71 -0.50 5.12
N THR A 130 -32.92 -0.87 4.12
CA THR A 130 -31.54 -1.34 4.29
C THR A 130 -30.58 -0.18 4.21
N TYR A 131 -29.63 -0.11 5.15
CA TYR A 131 -28.56 0.87 5.13
C TYR A 131 -27.33 0.26 4.47
N TYR A 132 -26.79 0.95 3.48
CA TYR A 132 -25.58 0.55 2.76
C TYR A 132 -24.38 1.29 3.35
N ALA A 133 -23.46 0.54 3.96
CA ALA A 133 -22.24 1.06 4.53
C ALA A 133 -21.03 0.61 3.70
N TRP A 134 -20.17 1.54 3.34
CA TRP A 134 -18.90 1.27 2.68
C TRP A 134 -17.83 0.97 3.72
N TYR A 135 -17.01 -0.04 3.45
CA TYR A 135 -15.86 -0.40 4.27
C TYR A 135 -14.70 -0.89 3.40
N VAL A 136 -13.50 -0.91 3.99
CA VAL A 136 -12.29 -1.47 3.35
C VAL A 136 -12.03 -2.87 3.92
N PRO A 137 -12.14 -3.94 3.13
CA PRO A 137 -11.74 -5.27 3.57
C PRO A 137 -10.20 -5.38 3.60
N TRP A 138 -9.57 -5.02 4.72
CA TRP A 138 -8.11 -4.85 4.80
C TRP A 138 -7.32 -6.11 4.41
N ILE A 139 -7.74 -7.29 4.87
CA ILE A 139 -7.09 -8.57 4.58
C ILE A 139 -7.12 -8.87 3.08
N ALA A 140 -8.31 -8.84 2.47
CA ALA A 140 -8.50 -9.11 1.05
C ALA A 140 -7.78 -8.06 0.17
N LEU A 141 -7.83 -6.79 0.58
CA LEU A 141 -7.11 -5.72 -0.11
C LEU A 141 -5.61 -5.94 -0.07
N HIS A 142 -5.06 -6.33 1.08
CA HIS A 142 -3.64 -6.59 1.24
C HIS A 142 -3.15 -7.73 0.33
N GLU A 143 -3.87 -8.86 0.31
CA GLU A 143 -3.57 -9.98 -0.61
C GLU A 143 -3.63 -9.55 -2.07
N LYS A 144 -4.63 -8.75 -2.44
CA LYS A 144 -4.77 -8.21 -3.79
C LYS A 144 -3.60 -7.30 -4.18
N VAL A 145 -3.20 -6.38 -3.30
CA VAL A 145 -2.06 -5.49 -3.51
C VAL A 145 -0.78 -6.30 -3.68
N LEU A 146 -0.54 -7.27 -2.80
CA LEU A 146 0.61 -8.17 -2.86
C LEU A 146 0.66 -8.95 -4.19
N CYS A 147 -0.46 -9.53 -4.62
CA CYS A 147 -0.57 -10.22 -5.89
C CYS A 147 -0.27 -9.29 -7.08
N SER A 148 -0.81 -8.06 -7.05
CA SER A 148 -0.51 -7.06 -8.08
C SER A 148 0.97 -6.66 -8.10
N MET A 149 1.63 -6.57 -6.94
CA MET A 149 3.07 -6.31 -6.84
C MET A 149 3.89 -7.45 -7.43
N TYR A 150 3.56 -8.70 -7.14
CA TYR A 150 4.26 -9.85 -7.74
C TYR A 150 4.09 -9.93 -9.26
N ASN A 151 2.88 -9.66 -9.77
CA ASN A 151 2.65 -9.58 -11.21
C ASN A 151 3.48 -8.46 -11.85
N CYS A 152 3.55 -7.30 -11.20
CA CYS A 152 4.41 -6.20 -11.65
C CYS A 152 5.89 -6.60 -11.66
N LEU A 153 6.37 -7.31 -10.63
CA LEU A 153 7.73 -7.82 -10.55
C LEU A 153 8.02 -8.79 -11.70
N GLY A 154 7.11 -9.72 -11.99
CA GLY A 154 7.21 -10.63 -13.13
C GLY A 154 7.37 -9.88 -14.45
N ASN A 155 6.50 -8.90 -14.71
CA ASN A 155 6.55 -8.06 -15.91
C ASN A 155 7.87 -7.27 -16.01
N LEU A 156 8.39 -6.75 -14.90
CA LEU A 156 9.67 -6.03 -14.87
C LEU A 156 10.86 -6.95 -15.12
N LEU A 157 10.84 -8.17 -14.57
CA LEU A 157 11.89 -9.17 -14.79
C LEU A 157 11.90 -9.64 -16.24
N GLU A 158 10.74 -9.92 -16.84
CA GLU A 158 10.64 -10.24 -18.26
C GLU A 158 11.17 -9.09 -19.12
N ARG A 159 10.76 -7.85 -18.81
CA ARG A 159 11.26 -6.66 -19.49
C ARG A 159 12.77 -6.50 -19.38
N LYS A 160 13.36 -6.81 -18.23
CA LYS A 160 14.81 -6.82 -18.02
C LYS A 160 15.50 -7.83 -18.93
N GLN A 161 14.98 -9.06 -19.02
CA GLN A 161 15.56 -10.09 -19.89
C GLN A 161 15.54 -9.67 -21.36
N LEU A 162 14.42 -9.12 -21.84
CA LEU A 162 14.32 -8.62 -23.21
C LEU A 162 15.34 -7.51 -23.53
N ILE A 163 15.64 -6.64 -22.56
CA ILE A 163 16.65 -5.58 -22.73
C ILE A 163 18.06 -6.19 -22.77
N LEU A 164 18.35 -7.20 -21.94
CA LEU A 164 19.64 -7.89 -21.92
C LEU A 164 19.90 -8.64 -23.23
N THR A 165 18.93 -9.41 -23.74
CA THR A 165 19.07 -10.09 -25.04
C THR A 165 19.33 -9.09 -26.16
N LYS A 166 18.59 -7.96 -26.19
CA LYS A 166 18.83 -6.90 -27.17
C LYS A 166 20.23 -6.28 -27.02
N GLN A 167 20.73 -6.14 -25.81
CA GLN A 167 22.08 -5.64 -25.55
C GLN A 167 23.15 -6.62 -26.07
N GLU A 168 22.96 -7.92 -25.90
CA GLU A 168 23.84 -8.97 -26.44
C GLU A 168 23.84 -8.99 -27.97
N GLU A 169 22.68 -8.79 -28.60
CA GLU A 169 22.57 -8.66 -30.05
C GLU A 169 23.33 -7.42 -30.57
N LEU A 170 23.13 -6.27 -29.91
CA LEU A 170 23.80 -5.02 -30.27
C LEU A 170 25.32 -5.10 -30.04
N SER A 171 25.77 -5.79 -29.00
CA SER A 171 27.20 -5.96 -28.72
C SER A 171 27.88 -6.89 -29.72
N THR A 172 27.18 -7.93 -30.18
CA THR A 172 27.68 -8.87 -31.20
C THR A 172 27.79 -8.20 -32.58
N GLN A 173 26.91 -7.23 -32.87
CA GLN A 173 26.90 -6.50 -34.14
C GLN A 173 27.98 -5.42 -34.27
N LEU A 174 28.71 -5.09 -33.19
CA LEU A 174 29.84 -4.15 -33.22
C LEU A 174 31.02 -4.77 -34.01
N PRO A 175 31.31 -4.35 -35.25
CA PRO A 175 32.41 -4.91 -36.02
C PRO A 175 33.74 -4.29 -35.61
N THR A 176 34.81 -5.07 -35.62
CA THR A 176 36.21 -4.63 -35.36
C THR A 176 36.79 -3.72 -36.45
N SER A 177 36.08 -3.49 -37.56
CA SER A 177 36.60 -2.76 -38.74
C SER A 177 36.14 -1.30 -38.81
N LYS A 178 37.09 -0.39 -39.09
CA LYS A 178 36.95 1.08 -39.10
C LYS A 178 36.13 1.67 -40.26
N SER A 179 35.55 0.85 -41.14
CA SER A 179 35.00 1.30 -42.43
C SER A 179 33.64 2.05 -42.35
N LYS A 180 33.00 2.14 -41.17
CA LYS A 180 31.63 2.67 -41.02
C LYS A 180 31.44 3.50 -39.74
N ALA A 181 32.16 4.62 -39.62
CA ALA A 181 32.12 5.51 -38.43
C ALA A 181 30.68 5.94 -38.05
N GLY A 182 29.85 6.35 -39.02
CA GLY A 182 28.47 6.77 -38.75
C GLY A 182 27.51 5.63 -38.33
N GLN A 183 27.74 4.38 -38.74
CA GLN A 183 26.96 3.25 -38.22
C GLN A 183 27.37 2.91 -36.79
N ARG A 184 28.66 3.04 -36.47
CA ARG A 184 29.18 2.78 -35.13
C ARG A 184 28.63 3.77 -34.09
N GLU A 185 28.60 5.06 -34.41
CA GLU A 185 28.01 6.08 -33.54
C GLU A 185 26.52 5.82 -33.25
N ASN A 186 25.76 5.32 -34.24
CA ASN A 186 24.37 4.95 -34.05
C ASN A 186 24.22 3.70 -33.17
N LEU A 187 25.03 2.66 -33.38
CA LEU A 187 25.03 1.47 -32.51
C LEU A 187 25.44 1.82 -31.06
N ASP A 188 26.45 2.67 -30.88
CA ASP A 188 26.92 3.10 -29.56
C ASP A 188 25.81 3.90 -28.83
N ALA A 189 25.10 4.78 -29.54
CA ALA A 189 23.95 5.49 -28.99
C ALA A 189 22.80 4.52 -28.59
N GLN A 190 22.50 3.51 -29.42
CA GLN A 190 21.49 2.49 -29.11
C GLN A 190 21.87 1.65 -27.89
N LEU A 191 23.15 1.27 -27.77
CA LEU A 191 23.67 0.54 -26.62
C LEU A 191 23.61 1.40 -25.36
N GLN A 192 23.94 2.69 -25.44
CA GLN A 192 23.81 3.62 -24.32
C GLN A 192 22.34 3.80 -23.88
N MET A 193 21.41 3.89 -24.83
CA MET A 193 19.97 3.93 -24.52
C MET A 193 19.49 2.64 -23.84
N ALA A 194 19.96 1.48 -24.30
CA ALA A 194 19.65 0.19 -23.68
C ALA A 194 20.18 0.11 -22.23
N ASN A 195 21.41 0.57 -21.98
CA ASN A 195 21.99 0.63 -20.64
C ASN A 195 21.19 1.55 -19.71
N ASN A 196 20.79 2.73 -20.19
CA ASN A 196 19.95 3.65 -19.43
C ASN A 196 18.58 3.05 -19.12
N ALA A 197 17.98 2.33 -20.07
CA ALA A 197 16.73 1.62 -19.86
C ALA A 197 16.88 0.49 -18.83
N LEU A 198 17.97 -0.28 -18.90
CA LEU A 198 18.27 -1.34 -17.95
C LEU A 198 18.43 -0.78 -16.53
N ALA A 199 19.18 0.31 -16.36
CA ALA A 199 19.36 0.96 -15.07
C ALA A 199 18.01 1.43 -14.46
N LYS A 200 17.12 1.99 -15.28
CA LYS A 200 15.76 2.39 -14.84
C LYS A 200 14.94 1.18 -14.37
N VAL A 201 14.98 0.08 -15.13
CA VAL A 201 14.27 -1.16 -14.76
C VAL A 201 14.84 -1.76 -13.48
N GLN A 202 16.16 -1.76 -13.31
CA GLN A 202 16.80 -2.24 -12.07
C GLN A 202 16.36 -1.43 -10.85
N VAL A 203 16.37 -0.10 -10.94
CA VAL A 203 15.89 0.77 -9.86
C VAL A 203 14.41 0.51 -9.55
N ALA A 204 13.58 0.31 -10.58
CA ALA A 204 12.17 -0.03 -10.39
C ALA A 204 11.99 -1.38 -9.67
N ILE A 205 12.76 -2.40 -10.06
CA ILE A 205 12.76 -3.72 -9.39
C ILE A 205 13.16 -3.56 -7.92
N THR A 206 14.25 -2.86 -7.62
CA THR A 206 14.70 -2.66 -6.24
C THR A 206 13.65 -1.93 -5.40
N LYS A 207 13.00 -0.89 -5.94
CA LYS A 207 11.91 -0.19 -5.25
C LYS A 207 10.72 -1.11 -4.97
N LEU A 208 10.31 -1.90 -5.96
CA LEU A 208 9.19 -2.82 -5.82
C LEU A 208 9.51 -3.94 -4.82
N LEU A 209 10.75 -4.45 -4.80
CA LEU A 209 11.19 -5.44 -3.82
C LEU A 209 11.12 -4.91 -2.39
N HIS A 210 11.52 -3.66 -2.15
CA HIS A 210 11.37 -3.04 -0.81
C HIS A 210 9.89 -2.93 -0.39
N GLN A 211 8.99 -2.61 -1.31
CA GLN A 211 7.55 -2.59 -1.03
C GLN A 211 7.01 -4.00 -0.73
N ILE A 212 7.40 -5.01 -1.53
CA ILE A 212 7.01 -6.41 -1.28
C ILE A 212 7.53 -6.88 0.08
N MET A 213 8.76 -6.52 0.45
CA MET A 213 9.36 -6.83 1.75
C MET A 213 8.50 -6.27 2.89
N LEU A 214 8.06 -5.01 2.80
CA LEU A 214 7.19 -4.39 3.80
C LEU A 214 5.86 -5.14 3.96
N HIS A 215 5.26 -5.60 2.86
CA HIS A 215 3.98 -6.30 2.89
C HIS A 215 4.08 -7.79 3.27
N ARG A 216 5.18 -8.47 2.97
CA ARG A 216 5.33 -9.91 3.18
C ARG A 216 5.97 -10.29 4.51
N ASP A 217 7.07 -9.64 4.87
CA ASP A 217 8.00 -10.17 5.87
C ASP A 217 7.71 -9.71 7.31
N PHE A 218 6.75 -8.79 7.46
CA PHE A 218 6.34 -8.22 8.74
C PHE A 218 4.84 -8.39 8.99
#